data_AF-A0A518K1V3-F1
#
_entry.id   AF-A0A518K1V3-F1
#
_cell.length_a   1.000
_cell.length_b   1.000
_cell.length_c   1.000
_cell.angle_alpha   90.00
_cell.angle_beta   90.00
_cell.angle_gamma   90.00
#
_symmetry.space_group_name_H-M   'P 1'
#
loop_
_entity.id
_entity.type
_entity.pdbx_description
1 polymer ?
#
loop_
_entity_poly.entity_id
_entity_poly.type
_entity_poly.pdbx_seq_one_letter_code
_entity_poly.pdbx_strand_id
1 'polypeptide(L)'
;MANEDELERRIRRLEALFSAMLMSDGDLSSKSYERLIERLLHRPKEPDMFYDELYFLLRENPFRTRDRMGERMDALSDSQTKLQGELHNYLVAQSMGVDPNLIPLHRFVSVQVYLPKDDAETVTKLSDAIRQLLDAFDFEIADDFPPELSSWFKKWFAKTKDVATQPEVADRLKKIERAIELKQLQETQASIDEKQAKATRDIMAALENTPDAVCLVGSILTVKISGNTPRAYVRSLTPEEMIFLSNNQHLLKSPETILEALASNAQQCEPTTFDTTGLMNDDPLRPRLGHDPTDGG
;
A
#
# COMPACT_ATOMS: atom_id res chain seq x y z
N MET A 1 -58.08 -15.06 -24.20
CA MET A 1 -57.20 -16.24 -24.14
C MET A 1 -55.80 -15.94 -24.66
N ALA A 2 -55.57 -15.53 -25.91
CA ALA A 2 -54.20 -15.26 -26.41
C ALA A 2 -53.38 -14.18 -25.63
N ASN A 3 -54.05 -13.23 -24.95
CA ASN A 3 -53.39 -12.15 -24.22
C ASN A 3 -52.95 -12.55 -22.79
N GLU A 4 -53.57 -13.58 -22.22
CA GLU A 4 -53.28 -14.05 -20.86
C GLU A 4 -52.01 -14.92 -20.85
N ASP A 5 -51.86 -15.78 -21.86
CA ASP A 5 -50.66 -16.59 -22.09
C ASP A 5 -49.42 -15.74 -22.41
N GLU A 6 -49.59 -14.54 -23.00
CA GLU A 6 -48.47 -13.62 -23.25
C GLU A 6 -48.02 -12.95 -21.96
N LEU A 7 -48.97 -12.51 -21.12
CA LEU A 7 -48.67 -11.87 -19.85
C LEU A 7 -47.96 -12.82 -18.88
N GLU A 8 -48.42 -14.06 -18.77
CA GLU A 8 -47.80 -15.08 -17.91
C GLU A 8 -46.36 -15.38 -18.37
N ARG A 9 -46.11 -15.41 -19.69
CA ARG A 9 -44.76 -15.57 -20.24
C ARG A 9 -43.84 -14.39 -19.91
N ARG A 10 -44.34 -13.16 -19.87
CA ARG A 10 -43.55 -11.97 -19.49
C ARG A 10 -43.21 -11.96 -18.00
N ILE A 11 -44.17 -12.32 -17.14
CA ILE A 11 -43.95 -12.38 -15.68
C ILE A 11 -42.87 -13.41 -15.36
N ARG A 12 -42.96 -14.62 -15.92
CA ARG A 12 -41.95 -15.67 -15.71
C ARG A 12 -40.55 -15.28 -16.19
N ARG A 13 -40.44 -14.48 -17.27
CA ARG A 13 -39.14 -13.93 -17.73
C ARG A 13 -38.56 -12.92 -16.75
N LEU A 14 -39.40 -12.05 -16.19
CA LEU A 14 -38.96 -11.06 -15.20
C LEU A 14 -38.51 -11.75 -13.91
N GLU A 15 -39.21 -12.79 -13.47
CA GLU A 15 -38.81 -13.59 -12.30
C GLU A 15 -37.46 -14.30 -12.53
N ALA A 16 -37.23 -14.84 -13.72
CA ALA A 16 -35.95 -15.46 -14.08
C ALA A 16 -34.79 -14.44 -14.11
N LEU A 17 -35.02 -13.25 -14.69
CA LEU A 17 -34.04 -12.16 -14.71
C LEU A 17 -33.74 -11.64 -13.30
N PHE A 18 -34.78 -11.45 -12.49
CA PHE A 18 -34.64 -10.98 -11.11
C PHE A 18 -33.89 -12.00 -10.24
N SER A 19 -34.17 -13.30 -10.41
CA SER A 19 -33.45 -14.38 -9.73
C SER A 19 -31.98 -14.43 -10.15
N ALA A 20 -31.69 -14.29 -11.45
CA ALA A 20 -30.31 -14.22 -11.95
C ALA A 20 -29.55 -13.01 -11.40
N MET A 21 -30.22 -11.86 -11.29
CA MET A 21 -29.64 -10.61 -10.77
C MET A 21 -29.34 -10.69 -9.26
N LEU A 22 -30.25 -11.28 -8.47
CA LEU A 22 -30.03 -11.48 -7.03
C LEU A 22 -28.93 -12.51 -6.72
N MET A 23 -28.64 -13.42 -7.65
CA MET A 23 -27.63 -14.48 -7.50
C MET A 23 -26.24 -14.08 -7.97
N SER A 24 -26.11 -13.04 -8.82
CA SER A 24 -24.81 -12.44 -9.06
C SER A 24 -24.49 -11.52 -7.89
N ASP A 25 -23.50 -11.87 -7.06
CA ASP A 25 -22.98 -11.08 -5.93
C ASP A 25 -22.32 -9.75 -6.40
N GLY A 26 -23.05 -8.92 -7.15
CA GLY A 26 -22.55 -7.71 -7.80
C GLY A 26 -21.64 -7.94 -9.02
N ASP A 27 -21.15 -9.16 -9.25
CA ASP A 27 -20.31 -9.49 -10.41
C ASP A 27 -21.13 -10.00 -11.60
N LEU A 28 -22.00 -9.12 -12.12
CA LEU A 28 -22.74 -9.32 -13.37
C LEU A 28 -21.83 -9.45 -14.60
N SER A 29 -20.52 -9.19 -14.45
CA SER A 29 -19.53 -9.18 -15.55
C SER A 29 -19.06 -10.57 -15.97
N SER A 30 -19.45 -11.62 -15.25
CA SER A 30 -19.11 -12.98 -15.66
C SER A 30 -19.75 -13.25 -17.03
N LYS A 31 -18.91 -13.53 -18.05
CA LYS A 31 -19.32 -13.87 -19.43
C LYS A 31 -20.38 -14.99 -19.49
N SER A 32 -20.49 -15.81 -18.45
CA SER A 32 -21.52 -16.84 -18.31
C SER A 32 -22.93 -16.25 -18.09
N TYR A 33 -23.04 -15.17 -17.31
CA TYR A 33 -24.32 -14.46 -17.08
C TYR A 33 -24.71 -13.63 -18.30
N GLU A 34 -23.77 -12.93 -18.94
CA GLU A 34 -24.04 -12.21 -20.19
C GLU A 34 -24.59 -13.15 -21.27
N ARG A 35 -23.96 -14.31 -21.48
CA ARG A 35 -24.45 -15.33 -22.43
C ARG A 35 -25.83 -15.88 -22.04
N LEU A 36 -26.11 -16.00 -20.75
CA LEU A 36 -27.41 -16.47 -20.25
C LEU A 36 -28.50 -15.42 -20.46
N ILE A 37 -28.21 -14.14 -20.19
CA ILE A 37 -29.10 -13.00 -20.45
C ILE A 37 -29.33 -12.82 -21.96
N GLU A 38 -28.28 -12.92 -22.77
CA GLU A 38 -28.40 -12.89 -24.23
C GLU A 38 -29.29 -14.03 -24.74
N ARG A 39 -29.11 -15.26 -24.24
CA ARG A 39 -29.99 -16.40 -24.58
C ARG A 39 -31.43 -16.16 -24.16
N LEU A 40 -31.65 -15.62 -22.96
CA LEU A 40 -32.96 -15.25 -22.42
C LEU A 40 -33.69 -14.23 -23.31
N LEU A 41 -32.95 -13.26 -23.86
CA LEU A 41 -33.50 -12.24 -24.75
C LEU A 41 -33.77 -12.77 -26.16
N HIS A 42 -33.01 -13.74 -26.66
CA HIS A 42 -33.01 -14.13 -28.08
C HIS A 42 -33.67 -15.48 -28.44
N ARG A 43 -33.99 -16.39 -27.50
CA ARG A 43 -34.65 -17.69 -27.81
C ARG A 43 -36.03 -17.85 -27.15
N PRO A 44 -37.15 -17.71 -27.89
CA PRO A 44 -38.49 -17.73 -27.31
C PRO A 44 -39.26 -19.07 -27.38
N LYS A 45 -38.68 -20.20 -27.81
CA LYS A 45 -39.51 -21.32 -28.34
C LYS A 45 -39.75 -22.56 -27.47
N GLU A 46 -38.96 -22.86 -26.44
CA GLU A 46 -39.18 -24.08 -25.65
C GLU A 46 -39.08 -23.80 -24.15
N PRO A 47 -40.21 -23.57 -23.46
CA PRO A 47 -40.24 -23.24 -22.04
C PRO A 47 -39.66 -24.36 -21.16
N ASP A 48 -39.93 -25.62 -21.46
CA ASP A 48 -39.68 -26.73 -20.53
C ASP A 48 -38.20 -27.11 -20.40
N MET A 49 -37.46 -27.20 -21.51
CA MET A 49 -36.01 -27.46 -21.45
C MET A 49 -35.23 -26.29 -20.82
N PHE A 50 -35.78 -25.09 -20.86
CA PHE A 50 -35.13 -23.91 -20.29
C PHE A 50 -35.17 -23.91 -18.76
N TYR A 51 -36.28 -24.35 -18.15
CA TYR A 51 -36.34 -24.48 -16.71
C TYR A 51 -35.37 -25.54 -16.20
N ASP A 52 -35.18 -26.64 -16.90
CA ASP A 52 -34.21 -27.67 -16.49
C ASP A 52 -32.76 -27.15 -16.52
N GLU A 53 -32.37 -26.38 -17.55
CA GLU A 53 -31.03 -25.77 -17.63
C GLU A 53 -30.86 -24.67 -16.55
N LEU A 54 -31.90 -23.88 -16.30
CA LEU A 54 -31.89 -22.84 -15.28
C LEU A 54 -31.92 -23.43 -13.86
N TYR A 55 -32.68 -24.50 -13.61
CA TYR A 55 -32.66 -25.27 -12.36
C TYR A 55 -31.33 -25.98 -12.17
N PHE A 56 -30.71 -26.52 -13.22
CA PHE A 56 -29.38 -27.11 -13.15
C PHE A 56 -28.36 -26.05 -12.74
N LEU A 57 -28.38 -24.87 -13.37
CA LEU A 57 -27.51 -23.74 -13.00
C LEU A 57 -27.80 -23.22 -11.58
N LEU A 58 -29.07 -23.13 -11.17
CA LEU A 58 -29.48 -22.72 -9.82
C LEU A 58 -29.20 -23.79 -8.76
N ARG A 59 -29.12 -25.06 -9.13
CA ARG A 59 -28.78 -26.16 -8.24
C ARG A 59 -27.27 -26.29 -8.08
N GLU A 60 -26.49 -26.07 -9.14
CA GLU A 60 -25.02 -26.16 -9.08
C GLU A 60 -24.33 -24.88 -8.58
N ASN A 61 -24.87 -23.69 -8.87
CA ASN A 61 -24.27 -22.43 -8.41
C ASN A 61 -24.15 -22.27 -6.89
N PRO A 62 -25.17 -22.55 -6.05
CA PRO A 62 -25.07 -22.29 -4.62
C PRO A 62 -23.99 -23.16 -3.97
N PHE A 63 -23.69 -24.34 -4.50
CA PHE A 63 -22.57 -25.15 -4.03
C PHE A 63 -21.23 -24.50 -4.40
N ARG A 64 -21.04 -24.07 -5.65
CA ARG A 64 -19.79 -23.39 -6.06
C ARG A 64 -19.56 -22.08 -5.31
N THR A 65 -20.63 -21.31 -5.08
CA THR A 65 -20.55 -20.06 -4.30
C THR A 65 -20.24 -20.37 -2.84
N ARG A 66 -20.85 -21.40 -2.25
CA ARG A 66 -20.58 -21.83 -0.87
C ARG A 66 -19.15 -22.34 -0.70
N ASP A 67 -18.64 -23.12 -1.64
CA ASP A 67 -17.27 -23.64 -1.59
C ASP A 67 -16.26 -22.48 -1.69
N ARG A 68 -16.45 -21.55 -2.64
CA ARG A 68 -15.63 -20.33 -2.74
C ARG A 68 -15.73 -19.44 -1.50
N MET A 69 -16.91 -19.32 -0.92
CA MET A 69 -17.11 -18.56 0.31
C MET A 69 -16.42 -19.25 1.49
N GLY A 70 -16.48 -20.59 1.56
CA GLY A 70 -15.73 -21.40 2.51
C GLY A 70 -14.23 -21.16 2.40
N GLU A 71 -13.66 -21.31 1.20
CA GLU A 71 -12.24 -21.03 0.93
C GLU A 71 -11.84 -19.60 1.32
N ARG A 72 -12.67 -18.60 1.04
CA ARG A 72 -12.41 -17.20 1.44
C ARG A 72 -12.52 -17.00 2.95
N MET A 73 -13.49 -17.64 3.61
CA MET A 73 -13.65 -17.57 5.07
C MET A 73 -12.48 -18.25 5.78
N ASP A 74 -12.02 -19.39 5.29
CA ASP A 74 -10.85 -20.09 5.81
C ASP A 74 -9.59 -19.23 5.63
N ALA A 75 -9.37 -18.67 4.43
CA ALA A 75 -8.24 -17.78 4.18
C ALA A 75 -8.26 -16.50 5.05
N LEU A 76 -9.45 -15.92 5.28
CA LEU A 76 -9.63 -14.77 6.18
C LEU A 76 -9.35 -15.15 7.64
N SER A 77 -9.84 -16.31 8.08
CA SER A 77 -9.61 -16.84 9.43
C SER A 77 -8.12 -17.10 9.68
N ASP A 78 -7.41 -17.68 8.70
CA ASP A 78 -5.97 -17.89 8.76
C ASP A 78 -5.21 -16.56 8.85
N SER A 79 -5.61 -15.57 8.04
CA SER A 79 -5.03 -14.22 8.09
C SER A 79 -5.26 -13.54 9.44
N GLN A 80 -6.48 -13.63 9.98
CA GLN A 80 -6.82 -13.07 11.29
C GLN A 80 -5.99 -13.73 12.40
N THR A 81 -5.82 -15.06 12.36
CA THR A 81 -5.03 -15.80 13.35
C THR A 81 -3.56 -15.37 13.32
N LYS A 82 -2.97 -15.19 12.13
CA LYS A 82 -1.59 -14.70 11.97
C LYS A 82 -1.43 -13.29 12.54
N LEU A 83 -2.33 -12.37 12.18
CA LEU A 83 -2.29 -10.98 12.63
C LEU A 83 -2.49 -10.86 14.14
N GLN A 84 -3.36 -11.68 14.74
CA GLN A 84 -3.51 -11.76 16.19
C GLN A 84 -2.22 -12.23 16.87
N GLY A 85 -1.53 -13.22 16.30
CA GLY A 85 -0.22 -13.68 16.81
C GLY A 85 0.85 -12.59 16.77
N GLU A 86 0.96 -11.85 15.65
CA GLU A 86 1.90 -10.74 15.50
C GLU A 86 1.60 -9.60 16.48
N LEU A 87 0.33 -9.20 16.61
CA LEU A 87 -0.09 -8.18 17.56
C LEU A 87 0.19 -8.60 19.00
N HIS A 88 -0.07 -9.86 19.35
CA HIS A 88 0.26 -10.39 20.67
C HIS A 88 1.76 -10.29 20.96
N ASN A 89 2.61 -10.72 20.02
CA ASN A 89 4.07 -10.64 20.15
C ASN A 89 4.54 -9.19 20.33
N TYR A 90 3.98 -8.26 19.54
CA TYR A 90 4.26 -6.83 19.66
C TYR A 90 3.89 -6.30 21.06
N LEU A 91 2.68 -6.59 21.55
CA LEU A 91 2.21 -6.10 22.86
C LEU A 91 3.02 -6.69 24.02
N VAL A 92 3.38 -7.98 23.96
CA VAL A 92 4.21 -8.62 24.98
C VAL A 92 5.58 -7.95 25.05
N ALA A 93 6.24 -7.75 23.92
CA ALA A 93 7.54 -7.10 23.88
C ALA A 93 7.49 -5.65 24.37
N GLN A 94 6.46 -4.89 23.97
CA GLN A 94 6.23 -3.54 24.48
C GLN A 94 6.03 -3.54 26.01
N SER A 95 5.29 -4.51 26.56
CA SER A 95 5.08 -4.65 28.01
C SER A 95 6.36 -4.98 28.79
N MET A 96 7.33 -5.61 28.13
CA MET A 96 8.65 -5.94 28.67
C MET A 96 9.67 -4.80 28.49
N GLY A 97 9.28 -3.66 27.90
CA GLY A 97 10.22 -2.57 27.60
C GLY A 97 11.22 -2.91 26.49
N VAL A 98 10.95 -3.94 25.69
CA VAL A 98 11.75 -4.26 24.50
C VAL A 98 11.40 -3.25 23.41
N ASP A 99 12.42 -2.69 22.75
CA ASP A 99 12.22 -1.78 21.63
C ASP A 99 11.43 -2.49 20.51
N PRO A 100 10.22 -2.00 20.15
CA PRO A 100 9.41 -2.60 19.10
C PRO A 100 10.09 -2.65 17.74
N ASN A 101 11.11 -1.82 17.50
CA ASN A 101 11.89 -1.80 16.26
C ASN A 101 12.76 -3.05 16.07
N LEU A 102 13.13 -3.73 17.15
CA LEU A 102 14.01 -4.91 17.13
C LEU A 102 13.26 -6.23 17.02
N ILE A 103 11.92 -6.21 17.09
CA ILE A 103 11.10 -7.41 16.99
C ILE A 103 10.91 -7.79 15.52
N PRO A 104 11.17 -9.04 15.12
CA PRO A 104 10.83 -9.51 13.78
C PRO A 104 9.31 -9.60 13.62
N LEU A 105 8.75 -8.75 12.76
CA LEU A 105 7.31 -8.70 12.44
C LEU A 105 7.14 -8.42 10.95
N HIS A 106 5.95 -8.62 10.38
CA HIS A 106 5.69 -8.08 9.05
C HIS A 106 5.61 -6.55 9.14
N ARG A 107 6.46 -5.87 8.35
CA ARG A 107 6.58 -4.41 8.39
C ARG A 107 5.91 -3.82 7.17
N PHE A 108 5.22 -2.70 7.38
CA PHE A 108 4.52 -1.99 6.33
C PHE A 108 5.30 -0.75 5.91
N VAL A 109 5.28 -0.48 4.60
CA VAL A 109 5.88 0.67 3.94
C VAL A 109 4.81 1.29 3.06
N SER A 110 4.53 2.58 3.27
CA SER A 110 3.61 3.31 2.41
C SER A 110 4.27 3.62 1.07
N VAL A 111 3.55 3.42 -0.02
CA VAL A 111 3.95 3.84 -1.36
C VAL A 111 2.90 4.81 -1.89
N GLN A 112 3.32 6.00 -2.28
CA GLN A 112 2.44 7.05 -2.77
C GLN A 112 2.99 7.58 -4.08
N VAL A 113 2.14 7.69 -5.10
CA VAL A 113 2.55 8.16 -6.42
C VAL A 113 1.55 9.17 -6.92
N TYR A 114 2.07 10.27 -7.43
CA TYR A 114 1.32 11.34 -8.06
C TYR A 114 1.78 11.52 -9.51
N LEU A 115 0.81 11.49 -10.42
CA LEU A 115 0.96 11.89 -11.81
C LEU A 115 -0.10 12.96 -12.14
N PRO A 116 0.28 14.07 -12.78
CA PRO A 116 -0.66 15.14 -13.15
C PRO A 116 -1.60 14.73 -14.28
N LYS A 117 -1.16 13.83 -15.18
CA LYS A 117 -1.95 13.33 -16.30
C LYS A 117 -2.12 11.82 -16.21
N ASP A 118 -3.36 11.38 -16.27
CA ASP A 118 -3.74 9.97 -16.28
C ASP A 118 -3.71 9.43 -17.72
N ASP A 119 -2.52 9.06 -18.18
CA ASP A 119 -2.39 8.20 -19.36
C ASP A 119 -2.41 6.74 -18.90
N ALA A 120 -3.45 6.00 -19.29
CA ALA A 120 -3.69 4.64 -18.81
C ALA A 120 -2.50 3.70 -19.08
N GLU A 121 -1.79 3.88 -20.19
CA GLU A 121 -0.60 3.09 -20.52
C GLU A 121 0.56 3.41 -19.56
N THR A 122 0.85 4.70 -19.35
CA THR A 122 1.86 5.15 -18.39
C THR A 122 1.56 4.70 -16.97
N VAL A 123 0.30 4.82 -16.53
CA VAL A 123 -0.18 4.38 -15.21
C VAL A 123 0.03 2.88 -15.01
N THR A 124 -0.30 2.07 -16.01
CA THR A 124 -0.12 0.62 -15.96
C THR A 124 1.36 0.25 -15.88
N LYS A 125 2.18 0.83 -16.77
CA LYS A 125 3.64 0.61 -16.76
C LYS A 125 4.29 1.00 -15.44
N LEU A 126 3.92 2.15 -14.88
CA LEU A 126 4.46 2.61 -13.60
C LEU A 126 4.02 1.73 -12.44
N SER A 127 2.75 1.33 -12.40
CA SER A 127 2.22 0.42 -11.38
C SER A 127 2.92 -0.94 -11.42
N ASP A 128 3.17 -1.48 -12.61
CA ASP A 128 3.90 -2.72 -12.80
C ASP A 128 5.37 -2.58 -12.41
N ALA A 129 6.02 -1.47 -12.76
CA ALA A 129 7.40 -1.18 -12.38
C ALA A 129 7.57 -1.06 -10.86
N ILE A 130 6.61 -0.42 -10.16
CA ILE A 130 6.59 -0.34 -8.70
C ILE A 130 6.41 -1.71 -8.08
N ARG A 131 5.49 -2.54 -8.60
CA ARG A 131 5.31 -3.93 -8.13
C ARG A 131 6.60 -4.74 -8.28
N GLN A 132 7.28 -4.62 -9.42
CA GLN A 132 8.55 -5.30 -9.66
C GLN A 132 9.67 -4.80 -8.75
N LEU A 133 9.71 -3.49 -8.46
CA LEU A 133 10.64 -2.93 -7.48
C LEU A 133 10.38 -3.50 -6.09
N LEU A 134 9.14 -3.42 -5.61
CA LEU A 134 8.78 -3.96 -4.29
C LEU A 134 9.14 -5.45 -4.19
N ASP A 135 8.82 -6.24 -5.22
CA ASP A 135 9.14 -7.66 -5.29
C ASP A 135 10.65 -7.96 -5.30
N ALA A 136 11.46 -7.09 -5.92
CA ALA A 136 12.93 -7.21 -5.96
C ALA A 136 13.60 -6.90 -4.61
N PHE A 137 12.88 -6.26 -3.69
CA PHE A 137 13.35 -5.91 -2.34
C PHE A 137 12.53 -6.61 -1.24
N ASP A 138 11.91 -7.74 -1.58
CA ASP A 138 11.16 -8.62 -0.67
C ASP A 138 9.96 -7.95 0.02
N PHE A 139 9.28 -7.07 -0.72
CA PHE A 139 7.98 -6.51 -0.36
C PHE A 139 6.88 -7.05 -1.29
N GLU A 140 5.65 -7.08 -0.78
CA GLU A 140 4.44 -7.36 -1.55
C GLU A 140 3.35 -6.32 -1.23
N ILE A 141 2.46 -6.02 -2.17
CA ILE A 141 1.36 -5.08 -1.93
C ILE A 141 0.32 -5.76 -1.02
N ALA A 142 0.09 -5.18 0.15
CA ALA A 142 -0.93 -5.62 1.10
C ALA A 142 -2.27 -4.94 0.81
N ASP A 143 -2.24 -3.62 0.61
CA ASP A 143 -3.44 -2.80 0.41
C ASP A 143 -3.30 -1.92 -0.84
N ASP A 144 -4.38 -1.88 -1.62
CA ASP A 144 -4.48 -1.12 -2.87
C ASP A 144 -5.67 -0.16 -2.80
N PHE A 145 -5.41 1.13 -2.63
CA PHE A 145 -6.45 2.15 -2.46
C PHE A 145 -6.88 2.72 -3.81
N PRO A 146 -8.18 3.01 -4.04
CA PRO A 146 -8.64 3.56 -5.31
C PRO A 146 -7.93 4.90 -5.63
N PRO A 147 -7.56 5.15 -6.90
CA PRO A 147 -6.93 6.40 -7.30
C PRO A 147 -7.93 7.57 -7.27
N GLU A 148 -7.42 8.79 -7.07
CA GLU A 148 -8.20 10.01 -7.31
C GLU A 148 -8.29 10.30 -8.82
N LEU A 149 -9.48 10.66 -9.33
CA LEU A 149 -9.77 10.67 -10.79
C LEU A 149 -9.37 11.96 -11.54
N SER A 150 -9.17 13.08 -10.84
CA SER A 150 -8.79 14.36 -11.49
C SER A 150 -7.29 14.50 -11.74
N SER A 151 -6.49 13.75 -10.97
CA SER A 151 -5.05 13.61 -11.06
C SER A 151 -4.74 12.24 -10.50
N TRP A 152 -3.93 11.44 -11.19
CA TRP A 152 -3.69 10.08 -10.75
C TRP A 152 -2.80 10.08 -9.49
N PHE A 153 -3.46 10.10 -8.34
CA PHE A 153 -2.84 9.97 -7.04
C PHE A 153 -3.20 8.62 -6.46
N LYS A 154 -2.20 7.78 -6.30
CA LYS A 154 -2.36 6.37 -5.94
C LYS A 154 -1.57 6.06 -4.67
N LYS A 155 -2.20 5.31 -3.78
CA LYS A 155 -1.60 4.87 -2.51
C LYS A 155 -1.65 3.36 -2.41
N TRP A 156 -0.54 2.79 -1.97
CA TRP A 156 -0.42 1.39 -1.59
C TRP A 156 0.22 1.28 -0.21
N PHE A 157 -0.09 0.19 0.48
CA PHE A 157 0.76 -0.30 1.55
C PHE A 157 1.44 -1.57 1.07
N ALA A 158 2.76 -1.54 1.06
CA ALA A 158 3.58 -2.71 0.84
C ALA A 158 3.94 -3.31 2.20
N LYS A 159 3.92 -4.63 2.33
CA LYS A 159 4.40 -5.33 3.51
C LYS A 159 5.60 -6.21 3.17
N THR A 160 6.46 -6.49 4.13
CA THR A 160 7.56 -7.45 3.94
C THR A 160 7.01 -8.87 3.73
N LYS A 161 7.60 -9.63 2.80
CA LYS A 161 7.22 -11.03 2.53
C LYS A 161 7.52 -11.96 3.71
N ASP A 162 8.65 -11.71 4.36
CA ASP A 162 9.07 -12.38 5.59
C ASP A 162 9.04 -11.39 6.77
N VAL A 163 9.02 -11.92 7.98
CA VAL A 163 9.21 -11.10 9.19
C VAL A 163 10.57 -10.40 9.14
N ALA A 164 10.58 -9.12 9.50
CA ALA A 164 11.78 -8.30 9.49
C ALA A 164 11.77 -7.32 10.67
N THR A 165 12.96 -6.95 11.10
CA THR A 165 13.17 -5.86 12.06
C THR A 165 13.12 -4.51 11.33
N GLN A 166 12.86 -3.43 12.07
CA GLN A 166 12.85 -2.09 11.49
C GLN A 166 14.20 -1.69 10.86
N PRO A 167 15.38 -1.99 11.47
CA PRO A 167 16.67 -1.72 10.84
C PRO A 167 16.86 -2.46 9.51
N GLU A 168 16.44 -3.72 9.41
CA GLU A 168 16.52 -4.48 8.15
C GLU A 168 15.67 -3.86 7.04
N VAL A 169 14.47 -3.39 7.37
CA VAL A 169 13.61 -2.67 6.42
C VAL A 169 14.25 -1.35 5.99
N ALA A 170 14.81 -0.59 6.93
CA ALA A 170 15.52 0.64 6.62
C ALA A 170 16.72 0.38 5.68
N ASP A 171 17.46 -0.70 5.90
CA ASP A 171 18.57 -1.09 5.03
C ASP A 171 18.12 -1.53 3.63
N ARG A 172 16.96 -2.21 3.51
CA ARG A 172 16.35 -2.50 2.21
C ARG A 172 15.96 -1.22 1.47
N LEU A 173 15.35 -0.26 2.16
CA LEU A 173 15.01 1.05 1.59
C LEU A 173 16.27 1.82 1.15
N LYS A 174 17.34 1.85 1.97
CA LYS A 174 18.61 2.47 1.55
C LYS A 174 19.20 1.84 0.29
N LYS A 175 19.05 0.52 0.11
CA LYS A 175 19.48 -0.15 -1.14
C LYS A 175 18.63 0.27 -2.33
N ILE A 176 17.31 0.46 -2.15
CA ILE A 176 16.42 1.01 -3.19
C ILE A 176 16.89 2.41 -3.58
N GLU A 177 17.11 3.29 -2.60
CA GLU A 177 17.58 4.67 -2.81
C GLU A 177 18.88 4.67 -3.62
N ARG A 178 19.88 3.93 -3.15
CA ARG A 178 21.17 3.83 -3.82
C ARG A 178 21.05 3.28 -5.24
N ALA A 179 20.16 2.32 -5.48
CA ALA A 179 19.93 1.78 -6.81
C ALA A 179 19.33 2.84 -7.75
N ILE A 180 18.39 3.63 -7.23
CA ILE A 180 17.77 4.75 -7.92
C ILE A 180 18.81 5.83 -8.29
N GLU A 181 19.64 6.24 -7.32
CA GLU A 181 20.71 7.23 -7.52
C GLU A 181 21.74 6.77 -8.56
N LEU A 182 22.22 5.52 -8.46
CA LEU A 182 23.20 4.98 -9.41
C LEU A 182 22.65 4.92 -10.83
N LYS A 183 21.34 4.64 -10.99
CA LYS A 183 20.70 4.69 -12.31
C LYS A 183 20.62 6.09 -12.87
N GLN A 184 20.37 7.09 -12.03
CA GLN A 184 20.37 8.47 -12.45
C GLN A 184 21.75 8.93 -12.95
N LEU A 185 22.83 8.42 -12.35
CA LEU A 185 24.21 8.72 -12.76
C LEU A 185 24.69 7.96 -14.00
N GLN A 186 23.84 7.12 -14.62
CA GLN A 186 24.19 6.20 -15.73
C GLN A 186 25.37 5.25 -15.43
N GLU A 187 25.84 5.20 -14.18
CA GLU A 187 26.92 4.31 -13.76
C GLU A 187 26.38 2.89 -13.63
N THR A 188 26.95 2.01 -14.44
CA THR A 188 26.41 0.69 -14.71
C THR A 188 27.18 -0.37 -13.90
N GLN A 189 26.45 -1.00 -12.96
CA GLN A 189 26.38 -2.46 -12.71
C GLN A 189 27.34 -3.24 -11.80
N ALA A 190 28.34 -2.66 -11.12
CA ALA A 190 29.25 -3.54 -10.35
C ALA A 190 28.72 -4.04 -8.98
N SER A 191 27.73 -3.38 -8.36
CA SER A 191 27.38 -3.63 -6.94
C SER A 191 25.91 -3.99 -6.66
N ILE A 192 25.01 -3.95 -7.64
CA ILE A 192 23.58 -4.19 -7.44
C ILE A 192 23.17 -5.46 -8.18
N ASP A 193 22.36 -6.30 -7.53
CA ASP A 193 21.76 -7.49 -8.13
C ASP A 193 21.02 -7.13 -9.44
N GLU A 194 21.12 -7.98 -10.46
CA GLU A 194 20.51 -7.76 -11.76
C GLU A 194 18.99 -7.52 -11.64
N LYS A 195 18.32 -8.24 -10.74
CA LYS A 195 16.88 -8.09 -10.49
C LYS A 195 16.54 -6.68 -9.99
N GLN A 196 17.31 -6.17 -9.02
CA GLN A 196 17.13 -4.84 -8.45
C GLN A 196 17.45 -3.75 -9.47
N ALA A 197 18.57 -3.88 -10.19
CA ALA A 197 18.97 -2.93 -11.22
C ALA A 197 18.00 -2.89 -12.41
N LYS A 198 17.32 -4.00 -12.72
CA LYS A 198 16.25 -4.04 -13.72
C LYS A 198 15.00 -3.32 -13.21
N ALA A 199 14.50 -3.64 -12.02
CA ALA A 199 13.30 -3.01 -11.49
C ALA A 199 13.43 -1.48 -11.34
N THR A 200 14.60 -1.00 -10.91
CA THR A 200 14.88 0.44 -10.86
C THR A 200 14.90 1.10 -12.25
N ARG A 201 15.46 0.42 -13.27
CA ARG A 201 15.40 0.92 -14.66
C ARG A 201 13.97 1.05 -15.13
N ASP A 202 13.14 0.05 -14.83
CA ASP A 202 11.77 0.01 -15.32
C ASP A 202 10.93 1.15 -14.73
N ILE A 203 11.17 1.53 -13.46
CA ILE A 203 10.54 2.73 -12.87
C ILE A 203 11.01 4.01 -13.57
N MET A 204 12.32 4.17 -13.76
CA MET A 204 12.86 5.37 -14.41
C MET A 204 12.39 5.50 -15.86
N ALA A 205 12.32 4.39 -16.59
CA ALA A 205 11.78 4.34 -17.95
C ALA A 205 10.27 4.64 -17.98
N ALA A 206 9.51 4.14 -17.01
CA ALA A 206 8.09 4.47 -16.88
C ALA A 206 7.86 5.97 -16.61
N LEU A 207 8.77 6.60 -15.85
CA LEU A 207 8.73 8.03 -15.56
C LEU A 207 9.30 8.90 -16.68
N GLU A 208 10.02 8.37 -17.66
CA GLU A 208 10.74 9.14 -18.69
C GLU A 208 9.79 10.02 -19.52
N ASN A 209 8.61 9.50 -19.87
CA ASN A 209 7.61 10.21 -20.68
C ASN A 209 6.65 11.07 -19.85
N THR A 210 6.70 11.01 -18.53
CA THR A 210 5.86 11.87 -17.67
C THR A 210 6.58 13.20 -17.42
N PRO A 211 5.96 14.35 -17.68
CA PRO A 211 6.60 15.64 -17.44
C PRO A 211 6.93 15.83 -15.96
N ASP A 212 5.91 15.79 -15.09
CA ASP A 212 6.08 15.95 -13.66
C ASP A 212 5.56 14.72 -12.93
N ALA A 213 6.28 14.26 -11.91
CA ALA A 213 5.88 13.11 -11.12
C ALA A 213 6.47 13.18 -9.72
N VAL A 214 5.72 12.68 -8.74
CA VAL A 214 6.23 12.47 -7.37
C VAL A 214 5.97 11.03 -6.99
N CYS A 215 7.00 10.35 -6.50
CA CYS A 215 6.92 8.99 -5.99
C CYS A 215 7.58 8.96 -4.60
N LEU A 216 6.83 8.52 -3.60
CA LEU A 216 7.29 8.34 -2.23
C LEU A 216 7.19 6.86 -1.88
N VAL A 217 8.32 6.20 -1.66
CA VAL A 217 8.40 4.78 -1.29
C VAL A 217 9.05 4.70 0.10
N GLY A 218 8.25 4.54 1.14
CA GLY A 218 8.73 4.65 2.51
C GLY A 218 9.34 6.02 2.76
N SER A 219 10.62 6.07 3.10
CA SER A 219 11.38 7.31 3.29
C SER A 219 11.97 7.89 2.00
N ILE A 220 11.87 7.20 0.87
CA ILE A 220 12.55 7.60 -0.37
C ILE A 220 11.60 8.46 -1.19
N LEU A 221 11.96 9.73 -1.36
CA LEU A 221 11.24 10.66 -2.20
C LEU A 221 11.94 10.82 -3.55
N THR A 222 11.21 10.56 -4.63
CA THR A 222 11.61 10.83 -6.00
C THR A 222 10.70 11.90 -6.59
N VAL A 223 11.26 13.00 -7.04
CA VAL A 223 10.54 14.12 -7.66
C VAL A 223 11.12 14.36 -9.04
N LYS A 224 10.26 14.32 -10.07
CA LYS A 224 10.60 14.72 -11.43
C LYS A 224 9.88 16.01 -11.77
N ILE A 225 10.62 17.00 -12.26
CA ILE A 225 10.10 18.29 -12.69
C ILE A 225 10.56 18.54 -14.13
N SER A 226 9.61 18.66 -15.04
CA SER A 226 9.83 18.99 -16.45
C SER A 226 9.71 20.50 -16.66
N GLY A 227 10.69 21.25 -16.14
CA GLY A 227 10.89 22.66 -16.46
C GLY A 227 11.71 22.86 -17.75
N ASN A 228 12.30 24.05 -17.93
CA ASN A 228 13.24 24.34 -19.03
C ASN A 228 14.42 23.35 -19.11
N THR A 229 14.83 22.82 -17.95
CA THR A 229 15.76 21.69 -17.85
C THR A 229 15.09 20.59 -17.05
N PRO A 230 14.79 19.42 -17.63
CA PRO A 230 14.20 18.32 -16.88
C PRO A 230 15.18 17.87 -15.80
N ARG A 231 14.71 17.80 -14.56
CA ARG A 231 15.52 17.36 -13.41
C ARG A 231 14.74 16.31 -12.62
N ALA A 232 15.44 15.26 -12.23
CA ALA A 232 14.96 14.30 -11.25
C ALA A 232 15.75 14.51 -9.95
N TYR A 233 15.06 14.50 -8.83
CA TYR A 233 15.64 14.58 -7.48
C TYR A 233 15.25 13.30 -6.74
N VAL A 234 16.23 12.67 -6.13
CA VAL A 234 16.04 11.48 -5.30
C VAL A 234 16.65 11.82 -3.95
N ARG A 235 15.90 11.59 -2.88
CA ARG A 235 16.34 11.89 -1.52
C ARG A 235 15.67 10.99 -0.49
N SER A 236 16.44 10.44 0.44
CA SER A 236 15.91 9.92 1.70
C SER A 236 15.46 11.03 2.65
N LEU A 237 14.23 10.90 3.11
CA LEU A 237 13.61 11.76 4.10
C LEU A 237 13.96 11.30 5.52
N THR A 238 14.21 12.27 6.38
CA THR A 238 14.32 12.06 7.83
C THR A 238 12.97 11.68 8.44
N PRO A 239 12.93 11.09 9.65
CA PRO A 239 11.67 10.81 10.34
C PRO A 239 10.78 12.05 10.51
N GLU A 240 11.38 13.21 10.76
CA GLU A 240 10.65 14.48 10.92
C GLU A 240 10.04 14.95 9.60
N GLU A 241 10.79 14.88 8.50
CA GLU A 241 10.29 15.18 7.16
C GLU A 241 9.17 14.23 6.73
N MET A 242 9.28 12.94 7.10
CA MET A 242 8.24 11.94 6.86
C MET A 242 6.95 12.26 7.61
N ILE A 243 7.05 12.66 8.88
CA ILE A 243 5.90 13.10 9.68
C ILE A 243 5.29 14.36 9.06
N PHE A 244 6.13 15.33 8.67
CA PHE A 244 5.71 16.55 8.02
C PHE A 244 4.92 16.28 6.73
N LEU A 245 5.43 15.43 5.83
CA LEU A 245 4.73 15.09 4.58
C LEU A 245 3.47 14.27 4.82
N SER A 246 3.48 13.39 5.83
CA SER A 246 2.31 12.58 6.18
C SER A 246 1.14 13.44 6.68
N ASN A 247 1.45 14.54 7.38
CA ASN A 247 0.47 15.57 7.79
C ASN A 247 0.08 16.51 6.64
N ASN A 248 0.92 16.66 5.62
CA ASN A 248 0.75 17.60 4.51
C ASN A 248 0.71 16.91 3.14
N GLN A 249 -0.11 15.86 2.99
CA GLN A 249 -0.15 15.02 1.77
C GLN A 249 -0.50 15.80 0.49
N HIS A 250 -1.14 16.97 0.62
CA HIS A 250 -1.43 17.84 -0.52
C HIS A 250 -0.16 18.34 -1.24
N LEU A 251 0.98 18.39 -0.54
CA LEU A 251 2.28 18.77 -1.12
C LEU A 251 2.78 17.76 -2.17
N LEU A 252 2.39 16.49 -2.06
CA LEU A 252 2.75 15.45 -3.05
C LEU A 252 2.11 15.71 -4.41
N LYS A 253 1.05 16.52 -4.48
CA LYS A 253 0.37 16.90 -5.73
C LYS A 253 1.08 18.06 -6.45
N SER A 254 2.09 18.66 -5.82
CA SER A 254 2.76 19.86 -6.31
C SER A 254 4.29 19.66 -6.25
N PRO A 255 4.89 19.05 -7.31
CA PRO A 255 6.29 18.65 -7.36
C PRO A 255 7.30 19.79 -7.11
N GLU A 256 6.96 21.03 -7.45
CA GLU A 256 7.83 22.19 -7.20
C GLU A 256 7.82 22.60 -5.71
N THR A 257 6.62 22.70 -5.14
CA THR A 257 6.44 23.18 -3.76
C THR A 257 6.96 22.21 -2.70
N ILE A 258 7.01 20.91 -3.00
CA ILE A 258 7.43 19.91 -2.01
C ILE A 258 8.91 20.09 -1.64
N LEU A 259 9.77 20.43 -2.60
CA LEU A 259 11.20 20.62 -2.36
C LEU A 259 11.45 21.88 -1.52
N GLU A 260 10.72 22.96 -1.79
CA GLU A 260 10.79 24.21 -1.03
C GLU A 260 10.27 24.03 0.41
N ALA A 261 9.17 23.31 0.57
CA ALA A 261 8.59 23.01 1.88
C ALA A 261 9.54 22.16 2.75
N LEU A 262 10.19 21.15 2.15
CA LEU A 262 11.17 20.31 2.84
C LEU A 262 12.43 21.10 3.21
N ALA A 263 12.93 21.96 2.32
CA ALA A 263 14.09 22.81 2.61
C ALA A 263 13.82 23.79 3.76
N SER A 264 12.61 24.36 3.80
CA SER A 264 12.19 25.28 4.86
C SER A 264 12.05 24.60 6.22
N ASN A 265 11.54 23.36 6.25
CA ASN A 265 11.39 22.58 7.48
C ASN A 265 12.75 22.12 8.04
N ALA A 266 13.69 21.75 7.17
CA ALA A 266 15.04 21.34 7.57
C ALA A 266 15.80 22.45 8.33
N GLN A 267 15.51 23.73 8.06
CA GLN A 267 16.12 24.87 8.75
C GLN A 267 15.55 25.12 10.16
N GLN A 268 14.37 24.58 10.47
CA GLN A 268 13.72 24.76 11.77
C GLN A 268 14.10 23.68 12.78
N CYS A 269 14.70 22.58 12.32
CA CYS A 269 15.16 21.46 13.14
C CYS A 269 16.69 21.48 13.34
N GLU A 270 17.30 22.66 13.53
CA GLU A 270 18.61 22.65 14.20
C GLU A 270 18.41 22.03 15.59
N PRO A 271 19.22 21.01 15.96
CA PRO A 271 19.02 20.30 17.20
C PRO A 271 19.12 21.32 18.34
N THR A 272 18.04 21.47 19.09
CA THR A 272 18.10 22.01 20.45
C THR A 272 19.11 21.11 21.16
N THR A 273 20.35 21.59 21.24
CA THR A 273 21.40 20.99 22.02
C THR A 273 20.87 21.05 23.44
N PHE A 274 20.28 19.94 23.90
CA PHE A 274 19.92 19.77 25.29
C PHE A 274 21.23 19.83 26.05
N ASP A 275 21.54 21.02 26.56
CA ASP A 275 22.77 21.34 27.26
C ASP A 275 22.82 20.46 28.52
N THR A 276 23.43 19.29 28.38
CA THR A 276 23.50 18.28 29.44
C THR A 276 24.53 18.68 30.50
N THR A 277 25.16 19.84 30.37
CA THR A 277 26.15 20.36 31.32
C THR A 277 25.54 20.91 32.61
N GLY A 278 24.21 20.98 32.73
CA GLY A 278 23.52 21.56 33.90
C GLY A 278 23.07 20.63 35.03
N LEU A 279 23.14 19.29 34.90
CA LEU A 279 22.48 18.36 35.85
C LEU A 279 23.41 17.41 36.62
N MET A 280 24.71 17.71 36.74
CA MET A 280 25.68 16.80 37.36
C MET A 280 26.22 17.21 38.74
N ASN A 281 25.52 18.07 39.51
CA ASN A 281 26.02 18.51 40.83
C ASN A 281 25.14 18.25 42.06
N ASP A 282 24.00 17.56 41.94
CA ASP A 282 23.28 17.09 43.13
C ASP A 282 23.47 15.58 43.28
N ASP A 283 24.50 15.21 44.05
CA ASP A 283 24.75 13.86 44.55
C ASP A 283 23.97 13.68 45.88
N PRO A 284 22.82 12.98 45.91
CA PRO A 284 21.97 12.88 47.08
C PRO A 284 22.50 11.93 48.17
N LEU A 285 23.72 11.39 48.02
CA LEU A 285 24.26 10.36 48.91
C LEU A 285 25.50 10.79 49.73
N ARG A 286 25.79 12.10 49.87
CA ARG A 286 26.80 12.52 50.85
C ARG A 286 26.24 12.45 52.27
N PRO A 287 26.78 11.60 53.16
CA PRO A 287 26.41 11.58 54.56
C PRO A 287 26.85 12.91 55.19
N ARG A 288 25.93 13.63 55.82
CA ARG A 288 26.25 14.77 56.68
C ARG A 288 27.03 14.24 57.89
N LEU A 289 28.35 14.33 57.84
CA LEU A 289 29.20 14.16 59.03
C LEU A 289 28.83 15.29 60.00
N GLY A 290 28.17 14.90 61.08
CA GLY A 290 27.86 15.78 62.21
C GLY A 290 29.15 16.29 62.83
N HIS A 291 29.32 17.61 62.82
CA HIS A 291 30.34 18.27 63.60
C HIS A 291 29.70 18.60 64.96
N ASP A 292 30.10 17.85 65.97
CA ASP A 292 29.64 17.98 67.36
C ASP A 292 30.58 18.96 68.11
N PRO A 293 30.09 20.09 68.63
CA PRO A 293 30.89 20.99 69.44
C PRO A 293 30.51 20.85 70.93
N THR A 294 31.21 19.98 71.64
CA THR A 294 31.31 19.90 73.11
C THR A 294 32.76 19.48 73.40
N ASP A 295 33.56 20.04 74.31
CA ASP A 295 33.34 20.93 75.42
C ASP A 295 34.63 21.74 75.69
N GLY A 296 34.45 23.00 76.09
CA GLY A 296 35.40 23.69 76.95
C GLY A 296 34.73 23.89 78.31
N GLY A 297 35.33 23.32 79.36
CA GLY A 297 34.86 23.40 80.74
C GLY A 297 35.56 22.41 81.63
#